data_AF-A0A3M0WP52-F1
#
_entry.id   AF-A0A3M0WP52-F1
#
_cell.length_a   1.000
_cell.length_b   1.000
_cell.length_c   1.000
_cell.angle_alpha   90.00
_cell.angle_beta   90.00
_cell.angle_gamma   90.00
#
_symmetry.space_group_name_H-M   'P 1'
#
loop_
_entity.id
_entity.type
_entity.pdbx_description
1 polymer ?
#
loop_
_entity_poly.entity_id
_entity_poly.type
_entity_poly.pdbx_seq_one_letter_code
_entity_poly.pdbx_strand_id
1 'polypeptide(L)'
;MKKFAIISVSNKDGIVALGQGLSEKGYSILATGNTAKVLMSNGIECTEISDLTGFPEIFSGRVKTLHPKIFGGILMRRDYEDDKQQAEANDISPIDVVCVNLYPFPEVVKRKDISLEEKIENIDIGGPSLIRAAAKNYKYVSVLTDPSQYDDFLNELNEGEIKEATKAKLAYEAFAHTSFYDTLIANYFETEFEQPKTHFRVNLPLLQSLRYGENPHQSANLYGEFDQYFESIHGKELSYN
;
A
#
# COMPACT_ATOMS: atom_id res chain seq x y z
N MET A 1 -3.83 -25.22 -5.80
CA MET A 1 -2.62 -24.40 -5.57
C MET A 1 -2.78 -23.64 -4.27
N LYS A 2 -1.71 -23.53 -3.48
CA LYS A 2 -1.69 -22.80 -2.21
C LYS A 2 -1.82 -21.30 -2.51
N LYS A 3 -2.74 -20.60 -1.83
CA LYS A 3 -2.94 -19.15 -2.00
C LYS A 3 -2.02 -18.41 -1.04
N PHE A 4 -1.35 -17.37 -1.50
CA PHE A 4 -0.44 -16.58 -0.66
C PHE A 4 -0.93 -15.14 -0.51
N ALA A 5 -0.81 -14.62 0.71
CA ALA A 5 -1.04 -13.22 1.04
C ALA A 5 0.21 -12.63 1.69
N ILE A 6 0.69 -11.50 1.19
CA ILE A 6 1.76 -10.73 1.86
C ILE A 6 1.13 -9.67 2.74
N ILE A 7 1.58 -9.57 3.99
CA ILE A 7 1.23 -8.47 4.90
C ILE A 7 2.53 -7.84 5.40
N SER A 8 2.80 -6.60 4.98
CA SER A 8 3.98 -5.83 5.39
C SER A 8 3.60 -4.39 5.65
N VAL A 9 3.30 -4.08 6.90
CA VAL A 9 2.61 -2.85 7.27
C VAL A 9 3.29 -2.11 8.43
N SER A 10 3.41 -0.79 8.27
CA SER A 10 3.84 0.16 9.29
C SER A 10 2.71 0.52 10.25
N ASN A 11 1.50 0.81 9.77
CA ASN A 11 0.29 0.89 10.59
C ASN A 11 -0.31 -0.53 10.78
N LYS A 12 -0.55 -0.94 12.02
CA LYS A 12 -1.08 -2.27 12.37
C LYS A 12 -2.59 -2.28 12.67
N ASP A 13 -3.28 -1.17 12.45
CA ASP A 13 -4.74 -1.11 12.63
C ASP A 13 -5.44 -2.15 11.73
N GLY A 14 -6.36 -2.92 12.31
CA GLY A 14 -7.16 -3.90 11.58
C GLY A 14 -6.43 -5.16 11.08
N ILE A 15 -5.10 -5.26 11.23
CA ILE A 15 -4.32 -6.35 10.59
C ILE A 15 -4.64 -7.74 11.15
N VAL A 16 -5.09 -7.81 12.42
CA VAL A 16 -5.49 -9.07 13.05
C VAL A 16 -6.78 -9.58 12.42
N ALA A 17 -7.78 -8.72 12.22
CA ALA A 17 -9.02 -9.09 11.53
C ALA A 17 -8.76 -9.49 10.07
N LEU A 18 -7.91 -8.73 9.37
CA LEU A 18 -7.48 -9.07 8.01
C LEU A 18 -6.76 -10.43 7.95
N GLY A 19 -5.79 -10.66 8.84
CA GLY A 19 -5.05 -11.92 8.91
C GLY A 19 -5.96 -13.10 9.21
N GLN A 20 -6.88 -12.96 10.17
CA GLN A 20 -7.85 -13.99 10.50
C GLN A 20 -8.75 -14.34 9.31
N GLY A 21 -9.33 -13.33 8.64
CA GLY A 21 -10.19 -13.56 7.49
C GLY A 21 -9.47 -14.20 6.30
N LEU A 22 -8.20 -13.85 6.07
CA LEU A 22 -7.35 -14.49 5.07
C LEU A 22 -7.07 -15.96 5.44
N SER A 23 -6.69 -16.24 6.68
CA SER A 23 -6.43 -17.60 7.17
C SER A 23 -7.66 -18.51 7.05
N GLU A 24 -8.85 -18.02 7.41
CA GLU A 24 -10.12 -18.75 7.28
C GLU A 24 -10.46 -19.13 5.83
N LYS A 25 -9.95 -18.36 4.87
CA LYS A 25 -10.10 -18.60 3.43
C LYS A 25 -8.96 -19.44 2.83
N GLY A 26 -8.10 -19.98 3.69
CA GLY A 26 -7.01 -20.88 3.31
C GLY A 26 -5.79 -20.17 2.71
N TYR A 27 -5.62 -18.87 2.97
CA TYR A 27 -4.42 -18.16 2.56
C TYR A 27 -3.26 -18.48 3.50
N SER A 28 -2.09 -18.69 2.91
CA SER A 28 -0.82 -18.77 3.63
C SER A 28 -0.23 -17.38 3.73
N ILE A 29 -0.12 -16.87 4.95
CA ILE A 29 0.30 -15.49 5.19
C ILE A 29 1.83 -15.43 5.24
N LEU A 30 2.37 -14.50 4.48
CA LEU A 30 3.76 -14.10 4.45
C LEU A 30 3.87 -12.73 5.09
N ALA A 31 4.69 -12.56 6.12
CA ALA A 31 4.78 -11.31 6.85
C ALA A 31 6.22 -10.84 7.06
N THR A 32 6.41 -9.54 7.24
CA THR A 32 7.70 -8.96 7.67
C THR A 32 7.78 -8.92 9.20
N GLY A 33 8.99 -9.05 9.77
CA GLY A 33 9.22 -9.35 11.20
C GLY A 33 8.25 -8.73 12.22
N ASN A 34 8.11 -7.41 12.29
CA ASN A 34 7.20 -6.80 13.27
C ASN A 34 5.70 -7.06 12.98
N THR A 35 5.33 -7.19 11.71
CA THR A 35 3.98 -7.60 11.30
C THR A 35 3.73 -9.05 11.71
N ALA A 36 4.70 -9.93 11.45
CA ALA A 36 4.64 -11.35 11.78
C ALA A 36 4.46 -11.58 13.28
N LYS A 37 5.20 -10.83 14.12
CA LYS A 37 5.06 -10.88 15.59
C LYS A 37 3.63 -10.55 16.06
N VAL A 38 2.98 -9.54 15.49
CA VAL A 38 1.62 -9.14 15.87
C VAL A 38 0.60 -10.19 15.45
N LEU A 39 0.76 -10.79 14.26
CA LEU A 39 -0.12 -11.86 13.80
C LEU A 39 0.03 -13.12 14.67
N MET A 40 1.26 -13.59 14.89
CA MET A 40 1.52 -14.78 15.69
C MET A 40 1.08 -14.62 17.15
N SER A 41 1.26 -13.44 17.76
CA SER A 41 0.81 -13.19 19.15
C SER A 41 -0.71 -13.23 19.30
N ASN A 42 -1.45 -13.08 18.20
CA ASN A 42 -2.91 -13.21 18.15
C ASN A 42 -3.35 -14.58 17.58
N GLY A 43 -2.45 -15.56 17.51
CA GLY A 43 -2.77 -16.93 17.09
C GLY A 43 -2.92 -17.14 15.58
N ILE A 44 -2.52 -16.15 14.76
CA ILE A 44 -2.56 -16.25 13.30
C ILE A 44 -1.23 -16.81 12.80
N GLU A 45 -1.27 -17.98 12.17
CA GLU A 45 -0.08 -18.60 11.59
C GLU A 45 0.40 -17.80 10.36
N CYS A 46 1.67 -17.41 10.38
CA CYS A 46 2.32 -16.78 9.24
C CYS A 46 3.77 -17.24 9.11
N THR A 47 4.31 -17.18 7.90
CA THR A 47 5.73 -17.42 7.60
C THR A 47 6.43 -16.08 7.39
N GLU A 48 7.65 -15.93 7.89
CA GLU A 48 8.43 -14.73 7.58
C GLU A 48 8.90 -14.74 6.12
N ILE A 49 8.93 -13.56 5.48
CA ILE A 49 9.37 -13.44 4.07
C ILE A 49 10.81 -13.95 3.87
N SER A 50 11.69 -13.77 4.86
CA SER A 50 13.06 -14.30 4.83
C SER A 50 13.09 -15.83 4.73
N ASP A 51 12.19 -16.52 5.41
CA ASP A 51 12.14 -17.99 5.42
C ASP A 51 11.69 -18.53 4.06
N LEU A 52 10.75 -17.84 3.40
CA LEU A 52 10.31 -18.21 2.05
C LEU A 52 11.42 -17.98 1.00
N THR A 53 12.11 -16.85 1.09
CA THR A 53 13.14 -16.50 0.11
C THR A 53 14.43 -17.29 0.34
N GLY A 54 14.70 -17.72 1.57
CA GLY A 54 15.98 -18.31 1.97
C GLY A 54 17.12 -17.28 1.98
N PHE A 55 16.80 -15.99 1.88
CA PHE A 55 17.77 -14.90 1.85
C PHE A 55 17.74 -14.16 3.20
N PRO A 56 18.91 -13.98 3.86
CA PRO A 56 18.95 -13.34 5.17
C PRO A 56 18.61 -11.85 5.07
N GLU A 57 18.13 -11.30 6.18
CA GLU A 57 17.98 -9.85 6.31
C GLU A 57 19.36 -9.18 6.36
N ILE A 58 19.68 -8.37 5.35
CA ILE A 58 20.95 -7.64 5.23
C ILE A 58 20.68 -6.13 5.05
N PHE A 59 21.72 -5.32 5.29
CA PHE A 59 21.67 -3.86 5.20
C PHE A 59 20.51 -3.25 6.01
N SER A 60 20.32 -3.74 7.23
CA SER A 60 19.25 -3.28 8.14
C SER A 60 17.85 -3.38 7.53
N GLY A 61 17.60 -4.41 6.71
CA GLY A 61 16.29 -4.69 6.15
C GLY A 61 15.94 -3.95 4.85
N ARG A 62 16.88 -3.18 4.28
CA ARG A 62 16.67 -2.39 3.05
C ARG A 62 16.26 -3.21 1.83
N VAL A 63 16.63 -4.49 1.77
CA VAL A 63 16.39 -5.38 0.61
C VAL A 63 15.55 -6.61 0.96
N LYS A 64 14.87 -6.63 2.11
CA LYS A 64 14.20 -7.83 2.65
C LYS A 64 13.09 -8.42 1.76
N THR A 65 12.42 -7.60 0.95
CA THR A 65 11.33 -8.04 0.06
C THR A 65 11.71 -8.04 -1.42
N LEU A 66 12.88 -7.49 -1.78
CA LEU A 66 13.35 -7.31 -3.16
C LEU A 66 13.91 -8.61 -3.76
N HIS A 67 13.04 -9.62 -3.88
CA HIS A 67 13.43 -10.97 -4.27
C HIS A 67 12.58 -11.53 -5.43
N PRO A 68 13.17 -12.22 -6.43
CA PRO A 68 12.43 -12.78 -7.57
C PRO A 68 11.29 -13.73 -7.19
N LYS A 69 11.44 -14.53 -6.12
CA LYS A 69 10.32 -15.38 -5.64
C LYS A 69 9.08 -14.57 -5.21
N ILE A 70 9.28 -13.37 -4.66
CA ILE A 70 8.19 -12.49 -4.26
C ILE A 70 7.61 -11.79 -5.48
N PHE A 71 8.45 -11.10 -6.26
CA PHE A 71 8.00 -10.33 -7.40
C PHE A 71 7.48 -11.19 -8.55
N GLY A 72 8.06 -12.37 -8.77
CA GLY A 72 7.56 -13.36 -9.73
C GLY A 72 6.19 -13.89 -9.33
N GLY A 73 5.98 -14.19 -8.04
CA GLY A 73 4.67 -14.62 -7.54
C GLY A 73 3.59 -13.55 -7.68
N ILE A 74 3.96 -12.28 -7.55
CA ILE A 74 3.05 -11.14 -7.76
C ILE A 74 2.82 -10.86 -9.25
N LEU A 75 3.84 -10.90 -10.10
CA LEU A 75 3.80 -10.37 -11.47
C LEU A 75 3.52 -11.41 -12.55
N MET A 76 3.60 -12.71 -12.26
CA MET A 76 3.30 -13.75 -13.25
C MET A 76 1.89 -13.59 -13.82
N ARG A 77 1.75 -13.69 -15.14
CA ARG A 77 0.45 -13.71 -15.80
C ARG A 77 -0.10 -15.12 -15.74
N ARG A 78 -1.16 -15.30 -14.97
CA ARG A 78 -1.69 -16.64 -14.66
C ARG A 78 -2.40 -17.31 -15.84
N ASP A 79 -2.69 -16.56 -16.90
CA ASP A 79 -3.23 -17.04 -18.16
C ASP A 79 -2.16 -17.27 -19.25
N TYR A 80 -0.88 -17.03 -18.96
CA TYR A 80 0.21 -17.21 -19.92
C TYR A 80 1.07 -18.43 -19.56
N GLU A 81 1.16 -19.39 -20.48
CA GLU A 81 1.73 -20.70 -20.17
C GLU A 81 3.24 -20.65 -19.89
N ASP A 82 4.01 -19.82 -20.61
CA ASP A 82 5.45 -19.70 -20.34
C ASP A 82 5.73 -19.14 -18.94
N ASP A 83 4.91 -18.19 -18.45
CA ASP A 83 5.06 -17.62 -17.10
C ASP A 83 4.81 -18.71 -16.04
N LYS A 84 3.85 -19.63 -16.27
CA LYS A 84 3.60 -20.77 -15.36
C LYS A 84 4.78 -21.74 -15.33
N GLN A 85 5.31 -22.11 -16.50
CA GLN A 85 6.46 -23.01 -16.60
C GLN A 85 7.70 -22.42 -15.93
N GLN A 86 7.94 -21.12 -16.14
CA GLN A 86 9.03 -20.40 -15.45
C GLN A 86 8.81 -20.36 -13.95
N ALA A 87 7.58 -20.13 -13.49
CA ALA A 87 7.27 -20.12 -12.06
C ALA A 87 7.53 -21.50 -11.42
N GLU A 88 7.07 -22.58 -12.05
CA GLU A 88 7.30 -23.95 -11.58
C GLU A 88 8.79 -24.30 -11.57
N ALA A 89 9.53 -23.99 -12.64
CA ALA A 89 10.97 -24.28 -12.74
C ALA A 89 11.84 -23.51 -11.73
N ASN A 90 11.31 -22.45 -11.11
CA ASN A 90 12.04 -21.60 -10.16
C ASN A 90 11.42 -21.60 -8.75
N ASP A 91 10.53 -22.55 -8.44
CA ASP A 91 9.84 -22.68 -7.15
C ASP A 91 9.09 -21.39 -6.74
N ILE A 92 8.45 -20.73 -7.70
CA ILE A 92 7.69 -19.49 -7.50
C ILE A 92 6.21 -19.83 -7.39
N SER A 93 5.62 -19.48 -6.24
CA SER A 93 4.18 -19.62 -6.02
C SER A 93 3.45 -18.31 -6.30
N PRO A 94 2.21 -18.36 -6.84
CA PRO A 94 1.41 -17.16 -7.06
C PRO A 94 1.04 -16.49 -5.75
N ILE A 95 1.06 -15.16 -5.75
CA ILE A 95 0.60 -14.31 -4.65
C ILE A 95 -0.69 -13.63 -5.08
N ASP A 96 -1.72 -13.73 -4.24
CA ASP A 96 -3.09 -13.30 -4.52
C ASP A 96 -3.44 -11.96 -3.86
N VAL A 97 -2.82 -11.69 -2.70
CA VAL A 97 -3.08 -10.50 -1.90
C VAL A 97 -1.77 -9.89 -1.45
N VAL A 98 -1.64 -8.57 -1.60
CA VAL A 98 -0.50 -7.79 -1.12
C VAL A 98 -1.04 -6.64 -0.29
N CYS A 99 -0.87 -6.72 1.02
CA CYS A 99 -1.24 -5.69 1.98
C CYS A 99 0.02 -4.96 2.46
N VAL A 100 0.19 -3.71 2.04
CA VAL A 100 1.36 -2.89 2.34
C VAL A 100 0.94 -1.45 2.56
N ASN A 101 1.17 -0.91 3.75
CA ASN A 101 1.09 0.52 4.01
C ASN A 101 2.50 1.08 4.28
N LEU A 102 2.77 2.25 3.70
CA LEU A 102 4.09 2.88 3.76
C LEU A 102 4.30 3.53 5.14
N TYR A 103 5.56 3.67 5.53
CA TYR A 103 5.90 4.49 6.69
C TYR A 103 5.42 5.92 6.46
N PRO A 104 4.97 6.67 7.49
CA PRO A 104 4.51 8.04 7.34
C PRO A 104 5.69 9.00 7.10
N PHE A 105 6.37 8.86 5.96
CA PHE A 105 7.38 9.79 5.48
C PHE A 105 6.92 11.26 5.56
N PRO A 106 5.66 11.63 5.21
CA PRO A 106 5.16 13.00 5.45
C PRO A 106 5.28 13.50 6.89
N GLU A 107 5.14 12.64 7.89
CA GLU A 107 5.30 13.01 9.30
C GLU A 107 6.79 13.13 9.65
N VAL A 108 7.61 12.21 9.15
CA VAL A 108 9.07 12.21 9.36
C VAL A 108 9.74 13.44 8.78
N VAL A 109 9.39 13.86 7.56
CA VAL A 109 10.03 15.05 6.95
C VAL A 109 9.70 16.35 7.69
N LYS A 110 8.52 16.42 8.34
CA LYS A 110 8.10 17.56 9.16
C LYS A 110 8.88 17.64 10.49
N ARG A 111 9.52 16.55 10.94
CA ARG A 111 10.34 16.53 12.15
C ARG A 111 11.62 17.36 12.00
N LYS A 112 11.90 18.18 13.01
CA LYS A 112 13.11 19.04 13.09
C LYS A 112 14.16 18.49 14.05
N ASP A 113 13.82 17.45 14.79
CA ASP A 113 14.62 16.82 15.84
C ASP A 113 15.48 15.66 15.34
N ILE A 114 15.41 15.32 14.05
CA ILE A 114 16.14 14.21 13.42
C ILE A 114 17.03 14.69 12.27
N SER A 115 18.10 13.97 12.01
CA SER A 115 19.07 14.33 10.97
C SER A 115 18.53 14.08 9.54
N LEU A 116 19.22 14.62 8.55
CA LEU A 116 18.96 14.32 7.14
C LEU A 116 19.09 12.82 6.85
N GLU A 117 20.13 12.19 7.36
CA GLU A 117 20.39 10.76 7.20
C GLU A 117 19.25 9.93 7.78
N GLU A 118 18.76 10.29 8.97
CA GLU A 118 17.60 9.62 9.59
C GLU A 118 16.33 9.79 8.75
N LYS A 119 16.10 10.96 8.14
CA LYS A 119 14.98 11.16 7.20
C LYS A 119 15.12 10.28 5.97
N ILE A 120 16.33 10.18 5.41
CA ILE A 120 16.62 9.34 4.23
C ILE A 120 16.40 7.85 4.54
N GLU A 121 16.76 7.37 5.75
CA GLU A 121 16.48 5.97 6.16
C GLU A 121 14.98 5.63 6.18
N ASN A 122 14.11 6.62 6.33
CA ASN A 122 12.67 6.42 6.32
C ASN A 122 12.06 6.37 4.91
N ILE A 123 12.87 6.51 3.85
CA ILE A 123 12.42 6.32 2.47
C ILE A 123 12.33 4.82 2.17
N ASP A 124 11.11 4.30 2.18
CA ASP A 124 10.82 2.91 1.81
C ASP A 124 11.04 2.65 0.31
N ILE A 125 11.79 1.59 0.01
CA ILE A 125 12.01 1.07 -1.36
C ILE A 125 11.17 -0.18 -1.62
N GLY A 126 11.09 -1.07 -0.62
CA GLY A 126 10.41 -2.35 -0.74
C GLY A 126 8.90 -2.19 -0.81
N GLY A 127 8.34 -1.31 0.04
CA GLY A 127 6.91 -1.03 0.10
C GLY A 127 6.35 -0.54 -1.24
N PRO A 128 6.83 0.58 -1.80
CA PRO A 128 6.35 1.08 -3.09
C PRO A 128 6.56 0.07 -4.23
N SER A 129 7.65 -0.71 -4.18
CA SER A 129 7.90 -1.77 -5.17
C SER A 129 6.83 -2.85 -5.13
N LEU A 130 6.47 -3.36 -3.94
CA LEU A 130 5.40 -4.36 -3.75
C LEU A 130 4.04 -3.82 -4.18
N ILE A 131 3.70 -2.59 -3.76
CA ILE A 131 2.44 -1.93 -4.10
C ILE A 131 2.30 -1.80 -5.63
N ARG A 132 3.33 -1.28 -6.31
CA ARG A 132 3.32 -1.09 -7.77
C ARG A 132 3.27 -2.41 -8.53
N ALA A 133 3.98 -3.44 -8.04
CA ALA A 133 3.94 -4.77 -8.66
C ALA A 133 2.54 -5.39 -8.58
N ALA A 134 1.90 -5.32 -7.41
CA ALA A 134 0.55 -5.85 -7.21
C ALA A 134 -0.48 -5.06 -8.01
N ALA A 135 -0.43 -3.73 -7.95
CA ALA A 135 -1.33 -2.85 -8.71
C ALA A 135 -1.20 -3.04 -10.23
N LYS A 136 0.02 -3.24 -10.75
CA LYS A 136 0.23 -3.56 -12.16
C LYS A 136 -0.47 -4.86 -12.56
N ASN A 137 -0.49 -5.86 -11.68
CA ASN A 137 -1.07 -7.18 -11.95
C ASN A 137 -2.46 -7.35 -11.33
N TYR A 138 -3.25 -6.27 -11.23
CA TYR A 138 -4.56 -6.24 -10.54
C TYR A 138 -5.57 -7.27 -11.04
N LYS A 139 -5.43 -7.75 -12.28
CA LYS A 139 -6.27 -8.85 -12.82
C LYS A 139 -6.21 -10.08 -11.91
N TYR A 140 -5.05 -10.33 -11.30
CA TYR A 140 -4.77 -11.51 -10.48
C TYR A 140 -4.50 -11.22 -9.01
N VAL A 141 -4.07 -10.00 -8.67
CA VAL A 141 -3.61 -9.65 -7.33
C VAL A 141 -4.46 -8.52 -6.76
N SER A 142 -4.94 -8.68 -5.53
CA SER A 142 -5.57 -7.58 -4.78
C SER A 142 -4.51 -6.85 -3.96
N VAL A 143 -4.43 -5.54 -4.10
CA VAL A 143 -3.48 -4.70 -3.36
C VAL A 143 -4.24 -3.87 -2.31
N LEU A 144 -3.81 -3.91 -1.06
CA LEU A 144 -4.38 -3.12 0.02
C LEU A 144 -3.28 -2.20 0.57
N THR A 145 -3.54 -0.90 0.57
CA THR A 145 -2.59 0.14 1.01
C THR A 145 -3.05 0.90 2.24
N ASP A 146 -4.31 0.77 2.65
CA ASP A 146 -4.89 1.51 3.78
C ASP A 146 -5.84 0.61 4.60
N PRO A 147 -5.84 0.69 5.94
CA PRO A 147 -6.75 -0.09 6.79
C PRO A 147 -8.23 0.11 6.49
N SER A 148 -8.64 1.28 5.99
CA SER A 148 -10.04 1.54 5.58
C SER A 148 -10.53 0.62 4.46
N GLN A 149 -9.63 -0.03 3.72
CA GLN A 149 -9.97 -0.96 2.64
C GLN A 149 -10.29 -2.38 3.16
N TYR A 150 -9.97 -2.70 4.42
CA TYR A 150 -9.99 -4.08 4.90
C TYR A 150 -11.40 -4.64 5.02
N ASP A 151 -12.35 -3.87 5.55
CA ASP A 151 -13.71 -4.35 5.79
C ASP A 151 -14.42 -4.69 4.48
N ASP A 152 -14.41 -3.78 3.50
CA ASP A 152 -14.98 -4.02 2.17
C ASP A 152 -14.33 -5.21 1.47
N PHE A 153 -13.00 -5.31 1.56
CA PHE A 153 -12.25 -6.44 1.00
C PHE A 153 -12.64 -7.77 1.65
N LEU A 154 -12.72 -7.83 2.99
CA LEU A 154 -13.11 -9.02 3.73
C LEU A 154 -14.56 -9.42 3.44
N ASN A 155 -15.46 -8.45 3.28
CA ASN A 155 -16.85 -8.70 2.92
C ASN A 155 -16.93 -9.43 1.56
N GLU A 156 -16.26 -8.93 0.52
CA GLU A 156 -16.21 -9.62 -0.78
C GLU A 156 -15.49 -10.97 -0.70
N LEU A 157 -14.40 -11.05 0.05
CA LEU A 157 -13.69 -12.31 0.25
C LEU A 157 -14.60 -13.37 0.91
N ASN A 158 -15.48 -12.92 1.80
CA ASN A 158 -16.45 -13.78 2.47
C ASN A 158 -17.55 -14.28 1.53
N GLU A 159 -17.96 -13.47 0.54
CA GLU A 159 -18.87 -13.85 -0.55
C GLU A 159 -18.25 -14.88 -1.51
N GLY A 160 -16.92 -14.95 -1.58
CA GLY A 160 -16.18 -16.05 -2.21
C GLY A 160 -15.06 -15.61 -3.15
N GLU A 161 -15.22 -14.48 -3.81
CA GLU A 161 -14.20 -13.90 -4.70
C GLU A 161 -14.22 -12.38 -4.67
N ILE A 162 -13.05 -11.78 -4.89
CA ILE A 162 -12.90 -10.32 -5.03
C ILE A 162 -13.29 -9.92 -6.44
N LYS A 163 -14.23 -8.98 -6.55
CA LYS A 163 -14.76 -8.51 -7.84
C LYS A 163 -13.66 -7.82 -8.64
N GLU A 164 -13.72 -7.94 -9.97
CA GLU A 164 -12.77 -7.26 -10.86
C GLU A 164 -12.78 -5.74 -10.67
N ALA A 165 -13.97 -5.16 -10.50
CA ALA A 165 -14.14 -3.74 -10.21
C ALA A 165 -13.43 -3.32 -8.91
N THR A 166 -13.48 -4.16 -7.88
CA THR A 166 -12.79 -3.93 -6.60
C THR A 166 -11.28 -3.99 -6.77
N LYS A 167 -10.75 -5.00 -7.48
CA LYS A 167 -9.31 -5.05 -7.79
C LYS A 167 -8.83 -3.86 -8.61
N ALA A 168 -9.63 -3.41 -9.58
CA ALA A 168 -9.31 -2.23 -10.38
C ALA A 168 -9.31 -0.94 -9.53
N LYS A 169 -10.30 -0.76 -8.64
CA LYS A 169 -10.35 0.34 -7.68
C LYS A 169 -9.12 0.34 -6.77
N LEU A 170 -8.82 -0.80 -6.16
CA LEU A 170 -7.65 -0.97 -5.30
C LEU A 170 -6.33 -0.66 -6.01
N ALA A 171 -6.17 -1.07 -7.27
CA ALA A 171 -4.99 -0.76 -8.06
C ALA A 171 -4.86 0.74 -8.40
N TYR A 172 -5.99 1.40 -8.70
CA TYR A 172 -6.03 2.86 -8.86
C TYR A 172 -5.58 3.57 -7.59
N GLU A 173 -6.15 3.21 -6.44
CA GLU A 173 -5.81 3.78 -5.14
C GLU A 173 -4.33 3.53 -4.77
N ALA A 174 -3.81 2.34 -5.06
CA ALA A 174 -2.41 1.99 -4.85
C ALA A 174 -1.43 2.86 -5.67
N PHE A 175 -1.71 3.09 -6.95
CA PHE A 175 -0.88 4.00 -7.76
C PHE A 175 -1.01 5.45 -7.32
N ALA A 176 -2.21 5.89 -6.92
CA ALA A 176 -2.40 7.23 -6.35
C ALA A 176 -1.58 7.40 -5.05
N HIS A 177 -1.58 6.39 -4.18
CA HIS A 177 -0.82 6.38 -2.93
C HIS A 177 0.69 6.50 -3.17
N THR A 178 1.26 5.71 -4.09
CA THR A 178 2.69 5.80 -4.42
C THR A 178 3.06 7.11 -5.14
N SER A 179 2.16 7.66 -5.97
CA SER A 179 2.37 8.97 -6.59
C SER A 179 2.44 10.11 -5.57
N PHE A 180 1.59 10.06 -4.54
CA PHE A 180 1.63 11.00 -3.43
C PHE A 180 2.93 10.88 -2.66
N TYR A 181 3.33 9.65 -2.31
CA TYR A 181 4.58 9.36 -1.62
C TYR A 181 5.82 9.90 -2.37
N ASP A 182 5.94 9.63 -3.67
CA ASP A 182 7.07 10.11 -4.48
C ASP A 182 7.07 11.64 -4.64
N THR A 183 5.88 12.26 -4.69
CA THR A 183 5.76 13.73 -4.73
C THR A 183 6.37 14.38 -3.48
N LEU A 184 6.14 13.79 -2.31
CA LEU A 184 6.70 14.29 -1.05
C LEU A 184 8.22 14.16 -1.02
N ILE A 185 8.77 13.02 -1.44
CA ILE A 185 10.23 12.81 -1.51
C ILE A 185 10.89 13.80 -2.47
N ALA A 186 10.34 13.94 -3.68
CA ALA A 186 10.90 14.84 -4.68
C ALA A 186 10.89 16.30 -4.21
N ASN A 187 9.77 16.77 -3.65
CA ASN A 187 9.66 18.13 -3.13
C ASN A 187 10.59 18.36 -1.92
N TYR A 188 10.78 17.34 -1.06
CA TYR A 188 11.73 17.40 0.04
C TYR A 188 13.17 17.55 -0.46
N PHE A 189 13.62 16.68 -1.37
CA PHE A 189 14.98 16.76 -1.93
C PHE A 189 15.25 18.03 -2.74
N GLU A 190 14.25 18.56 -3.46
CA GLU A 190 14.40 19.86 -4.13
C GLU A 190 14.72 20.98 -3.14
N THR A 191 14.09 20.95 -1.96
CA THR A 191 14.31 21.96 -0.92
C THR A 191 15.60 21.71 -0.16
N GLU A 192 15.79 20.49 0.32
CA GLU A 192 16.89 20.09 1.21
C GLU A 192 18.26 20.15 0.52
N PHE A 193 18.31 19.84 -0.78
CA PHE A 193 19.55 19.88 -1.57
C PHE A 193 19.69 21.17 -2.39
N GLU A 194 18.87 22.19 -2.12
CA GLU A 194 18.90 23.49 -2.81
C GLU A 194 18.88 23.37 -4.35
N GLN A 195 18.14 22.40 -4.88
CA GLN A 195 18.07 22.14 -6.32
C GLN A 195 17.08 23.09 -7.01
N PRO A 196 17.28 23.43 -8.29
CA PRO A 196 16.31 24.23 -9.02
C PRO A 196 14.97 23.50 -9.12
N LYS A 197 13.87 24.23 -8.90
CA LYS A 197 12.52 23.73 -9.14
C LYS A 197 12.31 23.53 -10.63
N THR A 198 12.36 22.27 -11.07
CA THR A 198 12.16 21.90 -12.48
C THR A 198 10.71 21.54 -12.79
N HIS A 199 9.92 21.19 -11.77
CA HIS A 199 8.53 20.80 -11.89
C HIS A 199 7.70 21.45 -10.79
N PHE A 200 6.45 21.80 -11.10
CA PHE A 200 5.45 22.15 -10.09
C PHE A 200 4.67 20.89 -9.71
N ARG A 201 4.88 20.35 -8.51
CA ARG A 201 4.19 19.14 -8.03
C ARG A 201 3.25 19.48 -6.87
N VAL A 202 1.96 19.26 -7.09
CA VAL A 202 0.92 19.31 -6.07
C VAL A 202 0.15 18.00 -6.14
N ASN A 203 0.14 17.27 -5.04
CA ASN A 203 -0.66 16.07 -4.87
C ASN A 203 -1.29 16.15 -3.48
N LEU A 204 -2.61 16.30 -3.44
CA LEU A 204 -3.37 16.50 -2.21
C LEU A 204 -4.51 15.48 -2.17
N PRO A 205 -4.75 14.84 -1.01
CA PRO A 205 -5.88 13.93 -0.88
C PRO A 205 -7.20 14.68 -1.05
N LEU A 206 -8.20 13.99 -1.60
CA LEU A 206 -9.57 14.48 -1.58
C LEU A 206 -10.05 14.52 -0.13
N LEU A 207 -10.54 15.67 0.32
CA LEU A 207 -11.16 15.78 1.63
C LEU A 207 -12.67 15.50 1.53
N GLN A 208 -13.35 16.21 0.63
CA GLN A 208 -14.78 16.02 0.39
C GLN A 208 -15.20 16.55 -0.97
N SER A 209 -16.27 15.99 -1.53
CA SER A 209 -16.99 16.61 -2.64
C SER A 209 -17.87 17.74 -2.13
N LEU A 210 -17.88 18.86 -2.84
CA LEU A 210 -18.71 20.01 -2.51
C LEU A 210 -20.06 19.90 -3.19
N ARG A 211 -21.04 20.62 -2.65
CA ARG A 211 -22.43 20.56 -3.11
C ARG A 211 -22.60 21.01 -4.57
N TYR A 212 -21.80 22.00 -4.98
CA TYR A 212 -21.66 22.51 -6.34
C TYR A 212 -20.39 23.39 -6.43
N GLY A 213 -19.96 23.71 -7.65
CA GLY A 213 -18.88 24.67 -7.93
C GLY A 213 -19.32 26.11 -7.75
N GLU A 214 -18.80 27.05 -8.55
CA GLU A 214 -19.29 28.44 -8.48
C GLU A 214 -20.78 28.55 -8.86
N ASN A 215 -21.26 27.66 -9.74
CA ASN A 215 -22.64 27.59 -10.18
C ASN A 215 -23.25 26.20 -9.93
N PRO A 216 -24.57 26.07 -9.71
CA PRO A 216 -25.22 24.79 -9.34
C PRO A 216 -25.05 23.61 -10.31
N HIS A 217 -24.72 23.87 -11.58
CA HIS A 217 -24.52 22.84 -12.60
C HIS A 217 -23.06 22.33 -12.68
N GLN A 218 -22.15 22.94 -11.92
CA GLN A 218 -20.74 22.59 -11.87
C GLN A 218 -20.49 21.71 -10.65
N SER A 219 -19.70 20.64 -10.80
CA SER A 219 -19.21 19.86 -9.67
C SER A 219 -17.93 20.49 -9.12
N ALA A 220 -17.68 20.35 -7.82
CA ALA A 220 -16.44 20.78 -7.20
C ALA A 220 -16.02 19.82 -6.08
N ASN A 221 -14.72 19.85 -5.77
CA ASN A 221 -14.10 19.01 -4.75
C ASN A 221 -13.13 19.88 -3.94
N LEU A 222 -13.05 19.59 -2.64
CA LEU A 222 -12.10 20.20 -1.72
C LEU A 222 -10.97 19.21 -1.44
N TYR A 223 -9.72 19.66 -1.60
CA TYR A 223 -8.52 18.85 -1.43
C TYR A 223 -7.61 19.41 -0.33
N GLY A 224 -6.80 18.55 0.26
CA GLY A 224 -5.77 18.92 1.23
C GLY A 224 -6.25 18.91 2.68
N GLU A 225 -5.56 19.67 3.53
CA GLU A 225 -5.70 19.64 4.99
C GLU A 225 -6.66 20.73 5.53
N PHE A 226 -7.78 20.99 4.85
CA PHE A 226 -8.71 22.07 5.24
C PHE A 226 -9.15 21.97 6.71
N ASP A 227 -9.45 20.76 7.18
CA ASP A 227 -9.89 20.49 8.56
C ASP A 227 -8.80 20.73 9.62
N GLN A 228 -7.53 20.92 9.23
CA GLN A 228 -6.48 21.35 10.16
C GLN A 228 -6.56 22.86 10.46
N TYR A 229 -7.14 23.64 9.55
CA TYR A 229 -7.22 25.09 9.66
C TYR A 229 -8.61 25.58 10.05
N PHE A 230 -9.65 24.80 9.73
CA PHE A 230 -11.04 25.16 9.93
C PHE A 230 -11.81 24.00 10.54
N GLU A 231 -12.59 24.27 11.59
CA GLU A 231 -13.50 23.30 12.20
C GLU A 231 -14.95 23.71 11.91
N SER A 232 -15.74 22.81 11.31
CA SER A 232 -17.16 23.03 11.09
C SER A 232 -17.96 22.58 12.32
N ILE A 233 -18.41 23.54 13.13
CA ILE A 233 -19.11 23.26 14.39
C ILE A 233 -20.62 23.06 14.17
N HIS A 234 -21.19 23.67 13.13
CA HIS A 234 -22.61 23.58 12.78
C HIS A 234 -22.87 24.11 11.35
N GLY A 235 -24.04 23.79 10.80
CA GLY A 235 -24.53 24.37 9.55
C GLY A 235 -24.74 23.36 8.43
N LYS A 236 -25.00 23.87 7.24
CA LYS A 236 -25.07 23.06 6.02
C LYS A 236 -23.65 22.75 5.54
N GLU A 237 -23.49 21.68 4.76
CA GLU A 237 -22.24 21.39 4.06
C GLU A 237 -21.76 22.58 3.22
N LEU A 238 -20.44 22.69 3.10
CA LEU A 238 -19.75 23.73 2.34
C LEU A 238 -20.13 23.70 0.85
N SER A 239 -20.40 24.89 0.30
CA SER A 239 -20.35 25.17 -1.14
C SER A 239 -18.95 25.64 -1.54
N TYR A 240 -18.72 25.80 -2.84
CA TYR A 240 -17.49 26.42 -3.34
C TYR A 240 -17.34 27.89 -2.94
N ASN A 241 -18.44 28.66 -2.99
CA ASN A 241 -18.52 30.06 -2.55
C ASN A 241 -18.78 30.14 -1.04
#